data_AF-A0A9E1NDF3-F1
#
_entry.id   AF-A0A9E1NDF3-F1
#
_cell.length_a   1.000
_cell.length_b   1.000
_cell.length_c   1.000
_cell.angle_alpha   90.00
_cell.angle_beta   90.00
_cell.angle_gamma   90.00
#
_symmetry.space_group_name_H-M   'P 1'
#
loop_
_entity.id
_entity.type
_entity.pdbx_description
1 polymer ?
#
loop_
_entity_poly.entity_id
_entity_poly.type
_entity_poly.pdbx_seq_one_letter_code
_entity_poly.pdbx_strand_id
1 'polypeptide(L)'
;GHMLFAQGNSIKLAKEFSEKLIHVHCKDIRKDVLDNSLKNDNTFRQAFLDGAFTVPGDGCIDYKPFLKTLKENDYSGWLVVEAEQDPAKANPFEYAKIGYNYLSKTAKECGFEIII
;
A
#
# COMPACT_ATOMS: atom_id res chain seq x y z
N GLY A 1 0.06 -3.82 -0.23
CA GLY A 1 -0.99 -4.37 -1.10
C GLY A 1 -0.73 -5.82 -1.40
N HIS A 2 0.00 -6.13 -2.49
CA HIS A 2 0.28 -7.52 -2.92
C HIS A 2 0.78 -8.44 -1.82
N MET A 3 1.71 -7.98 -0.97
CA MET A 3 2.22 -8.81 0.13
C MET A 3 1.12 -9.27 1.09
N LEU A 4 0.20 -8.38 1.49
CA LEU A 4 -0.91 -8.76 2.36
C LEU A 4 -1.91 -9.66 1.62
N PHE A 5 -2.17 -9.41 0.33
CA PHE A 5 -3.00 -10.27 -0.50
C PHE A 5 -2.45 -11.71 -0.56
N ALA A 6 -1.14 -11.85 -0.70
CA ALA A 6 -0.43 -13.13 -0.68
C ALA A 6 -0.19 -13.69 0.74
N GLN A 7 -0.81 -13.10 1.77
CA GLN A 7 -0.64 -13.47 3.19
C GLN A 7 0.82 -13.41 3.69
N GLY A 8 1.66 -12.61 3.04
CA GLY A 8 3.06 -12.42 3.37
C GLY A 8 3.33 -11.18 4.22
N ASN A 9 4.58 -11.06 4.70
CA ASN A 9 5.01 -10.00 5.60
C ASN A 9 5.93 -8.99 4.88
N SER A 10 5.39 -7.81 4.57
CA SER A 10 6.14 -6.74 3.89
C SER A 10 7.30 -6.18 4.71
N ILE A 11 7.16 -6.11 6.04
CA ILE A 11 8.21 -5.59 6.94
C ILE A 11 9.41 -6.55 6.96
N LYS A 12 9.14 -7.86 7.01
CA LYS A 12 10.20 -8.88 6.96
C LYS A 12 11.02 -8.74 5.67
N LEU A 13 10.35 -8.67 4.51
CA LEU A 13 11.04 -8.51 3.23
C LEU A 13 11.79 -7.18 3.12
N ALA A 14 11.22 -6.09 3.67
CA ALA A 14 11.90 -4.80 3.68
C ALA A 14 13.19 -4.81 4.49
N LYS A 15 13.27 -5.63 5.55
CA LYS A 15 14.51 -5.85 6.32
C LYS A 15 15.49 -6.75 5.59
N GLU A 16 15.02 -7.88 5.05
CA GLU A 16 15.89 -8.89 4.42
C GLU A 16 16.49 -8.44 3.08
N PHE A 17 15.78 -7.57 2.36
CA PHE A 17 16.16 -7.14 1.01
C PHE A 17 16.35 -5.63 0.90
N SER A 18 16.64 -4.93 2.01
CA SER A 18 16.73 -3.47 2.06
C SER A 18 17.66 -2.88 0.99
N GLU A 19 18.85 -3.47 0.82
CA GLU A 19 19.84 -3.05 -0.20
C GLU A 19 19.35 -3.16 -1.65
N LYS A 20 18.29 -3.93 -1.90
CA LYS A 20 17.71 -4.15 -3.23
C LYS A 20 16.43 -3.35 -3.46
N LEU A 21 15.90 -2.68 -2.43
CA LEU A 21 14.69 -1.88 -2.55
C LEU A 21 15.02 -0.50 -3.13
N ILE A 22 14.58 -0.26 -4.36
CA ILE A 22 14.79 1.02 -5.08
C ILE A 22 13.48 1.74 -5.42
N HIS A 23 12.34 1.05 -5.27
CA HIS A 23 11.02 1.54 -5.65
C HIS A 23 9.94 0.83 -4.83
N VAL A 24 8.93 1.56 -4.35
CA VAL A 24 7.86 1.00 -3.52
C VAL A 24 6.50 1.46 -4.01
N HIS A 25 5.62 0.50 -4.32
CA HIS A 25 4.20 0.77 -4.58
C HIS A 25 3.41 0.69 -3.27
N CYS A 26 2.86 1.83 -2.86
CA CYS A 26 2.01 1.99 -1.70
C CYS A 26 0.55 1.73 -2.07
N LYS A 27 0.19 0.44 -2.02
CA LYS A 27 -1.17 -0.08 -2.22
C LYS A 27 -1.76 -0.58 -0.89
N ASP A 28 -2.97 -0.17 -0.55
CA ASP A 28 -3.69 -0.61 0.65
C ASP A 28 -4.73 -1.70 0.33
N ILE A 29 -5.35 -2.28 1.36
CA ILE A 29 -6.29 -3.40 1.27
C ILE A 29 -7.52 -3.16 2.14
N ARG A 30 -8.71 -3.49 1.61
CA ARG A 30 -9.94 -3.64 2.41
C ARG A 30 -10.05 -5.09 2.91
N LYS A 31 -9.82 -5.31 4.21
CA LYS A 31 -9.67 -6.65 4.80
C LYS A 31 -10.88 -7.56 4.55
N ASP A 32 -12.09 -7.05 4.71
CA ASP A 32 -13.31 -7.83 4.54
C ASP A 32 -13.47 -8.36 3.10
N VAL A 33 -13.10 -7.54 2.11
CA VAL A 33 -13.16 -7.92 0.69
C VAL A 33 -12.08 -8.94 0.35
N LEU A 34 -10.87 -8.77 0.91
CA LEU A 34 -9.80 -9.76 0.78
C LEU A 34 -10.22 -11.11 1.36
N ASP A 35 -10.75 -11.12 2.58
CA ASP A 35 -11.15 -12.36 3.26
C ASP A 35 -12.26 -13.08 2.52
N ASN A 36 -13.25 -12.33 2.01
CA ASN A 36 -14.28 -12.90 1.15
C ASN A 36 -13.71 -13.46 -0.15
N SER A 37 -12.74 -12.78 -0.77
CA SER A 37 -12.09 -13.24 -2.01
C SER A 37 -11.30 -14.52 -1.80
N LEU A 38 -10.53 -14.62 -0.71
CA LEU A 38 -9.76 -15.81 -0.37
C LEU A 38 -10.67 -16.99 -0.02
N LYS A 39 -11.75 -16.75 0.74
CA LYS A 39 -12.71 -17.78 1.12
C LYS A 39 -13.43 -18.40 -0.09
N ASN A 40 -13.73 -17.58 -1.10
CA ASN A 40 -14.48 -18.02 -2.29
C ASN A 40 -13.57 -18.42 -3.46
N ASP A 41 -12.25 -18.45 -3.27
CA ASP A 41 -11.26 -18.72 -4.34
C ASP A 41 -11.47 -17.83 -5.58
N ASN A 42 -11.74 -16.55 -5.33
CA ASN A 42 -11.97 -15.58 -6.40
C ASN A 42 -10.70 -15.38 -7.23
N THR A 43 -10.86 -15.25 -8.55
CA THR A 43 -9.76 -14.82 -9.41
C THR A 43 -9.22 -13.46 -8.95
N PHE A 44 -7.93 -13.20 -9.21
CA PHE A 44 -7.33 -11.88 -8.93
C PHE A 44 -8.15 -10.72 -9.53
N ARG A 45 -8.68 -10.92 -10.75
CA ARG A 45 -9.51 -9.93 -11.41
C ARG A 45 -10.79 -9.63 -10.65
N GLN A 46 -11.45 -10.68 -10.16
CA GLN A 46 -12.67 -10.53 -9.38
C GLN A 46 -12.38 -9.81 -8.06
N ALA A 47 -11.32 -10.20 -7.35
CA ALA A 47 -10.96 -9.59 -6.08
C ALA A 47 -10.71 -8.07 -6.19
N PHE A 48 -10.03 -7.59 -7.23
CA PHE A 48 -9.85 -6.14 -7.40
C PHE A 48 -11.13 -5.42 -7.87
N LEU A 49 -11.96 -6.04 -8.71
CA LEU A 49 -13.27 -5.46 -9.11
C LEU A 49 -14.25 -5.36 -7.95
N ASP A 50 -14.14 -6.28 -7.00
CA ASP A 50 -14.88 -6.26 -5.73
C ASP A 50 -14.31 -5.21 -4.75
N GLY A 51 -13.17 -4.59 -5.08
CA GLY A 51 -12.57 -3.51 -4.32
C GLY A 51 -11.60 -3.95 -3.23
N ALA A 52 -10.92 -5.10 -3.38
CA ALA A 52 -9.94 -5.56 -2.40
C ALA A 52 -8.78 -4.57 -2.24
N PHE A 53 -8.32 -3.94 -3.34
CA PHE A 53 -7.27 -2.93 -3.32
C PHE A 53 -7.85 -1.51 -3.17
N THR A 54 -7.10 -0.66 -2.47
CA THR A 54 -7.40 0.77 -2.33
C THR A 54 -6.12 1.56 -2.06
N VAL A 55 -6.23 2.87 -1.88
CA VAL A 55 -5.12 3.78 -1.59
C VAL A 55 -4.79 3.78 -0.08
N PRO A 56 -3.54 4.11 0.31
CA PRO A 56 -3.17 4.28 1.71
C PRO A 56 -4.12 5.21 2.46
N GLY A 57 -4.61 4.76 3.61
CA GLY A 57 -5.54 5.53 4.45
C GLY A 57 -7.02 5.26 4.18
N ASP A 58 -7.35 4.45 3.18
CA ASP A 58 -8.70 3.92 2.93
C ASP A 58 -8.78 2.39 3.15
N GLY A 59 -7.69 1.76 3.57
CA GLY A 59 -7.64 0.34 3.89
C GLY A 59 -7.19 0.05 5.31
N CYS A 60 -6.64 -1.14 5.52
CA CYS A 60 -6.27 -1.66 6.83
C CYS A 60 -4.76 -1.71 7.11
N ILE A 61 -3.90 -1.35 6.16
CA ILE A 61 -2.45 -1.42 6.35
C ILE A 61 -1.97 -0.23 7.19
N ASP A 62 -1.37 -0.50 8.36
CA ASP A 62 -0.58 0.50 9.07
C ASP A 62 0.79 0.66 8.41
N TYR A 63 1.00 1.81 7.77
CA TYR A 63 2.25 2.11 7.07
C TYR A 63 3.40 2.52 8.01
N LYS A 64 3.13 2.94 9.25
CA LYS A 64 4.18 3.47 10.14
C LYS A 64 5.32 2.47 10.39
N PRO A 65 5.06 1.20 10.74
CA PRO A 65 6.14 0.23 10.97
C PRO A 65 6.97 -0.05 9.71
N PHE A 66 6.31 -0.08 8.54
CA PHE A 66 6.97 -0.31 7.26
C PHE A 66 7.85 0.88 6.87
N LEU A 67 7.34 2.11 6.97
CA LEU A 67 8.11 3.31 6.66
C LEU A 67 9.27 3.51 7.64
N LYS A 68 9.08 3.25 8.94
CA LYS A 68 10.20 3.25 9.90
C LYS A 68 11.29 2.26 9.52
N THR A 69 10.91 1.04 9.12
CA THR A 69 11.86 0.03 8.64
C THR A 69 12.62 0.54 7.42
N LEU A 70 11.96 1.15 6.44
CA LEU A 70 12.63 1.75 5.29
C LEU A 70 13.61 2.86 5.71
N LYS A 71 13.20 3.72 6.64
CA LYS A 71 14.03 4.83 7.13
C LYS A 71 15.27 4.33 7.87
N GLU A 72 15.12 3.32 8.73
CA GLU A 72 16.21 2.67 9.46
C GLU A 72 17.25 2.00 8.54
N ASN A 73 16.86 1.69 7.30
CA ASN A 73 17.74 1.12 6.28
C ASN A 73 18.15 2.17 5.22
N ASP A 74 18.05 3.46 5.53
CA ASP A 74 18.46 4.57 4.66
C ASP A 74 17.84 4.55 3.25
N TYR A 75 16.62 4.02 3.12
CA TYR A 75 15.91 3.99 1.83
C TYR A 75 15.75 5.41 1.27
N SER A 76 16.19 5.58 0.02
CA SER A 76 16.01 6.80 -0.77
C SER A 76 15.54 6.41 -2.16
N GLY A 77 14.25 6.65 -2.43
CA GLY A 77 13.61 6.23 -3.67
C GLY A 77 12.14 6.60 -3.70
N TRP A 78 11.42 6.08 -4.68
CA TRP A 78 10.03 6.44 -4.92
C TRP A 78 9.08 5.70 -3.98
N LEU A 79 8.11 6.44 -3.42
CA LEU A 79 6.91 5.90 -2.80
C LEU A 79 5.73 6.28 -3.69
N VAL A 80 5.15 5.32 -4.41
CA VAL A 80 4.10 5.55 -5.40
C VAL A 80 2.76 5.09 -4.87
N VAL A 81 1.78 5.99 -4.77
CA VAL A 81 0.39 5.60 -4.48
C VAL A 81 -0.15 4.83 -5.69
N GLU A 82 -0.60 3.59 -5.46
CA GLU A 82 -1.13 2.73 -6.52
C GLU A 82 -2.37 1.95 -6.03
N ALA A 83 -3.47 2.03 -6.76
CA ALA A 83 -4.67 1.25 -6.47
C ALA A 83 -5.48 0.95 -7.74
N GLU A 84 -5.73 -0.31 -8.04
CA GLU A 84 -6.68 -0.74 -9.08
C GLU A 84 -8.09 -0.70 -8.49
N GLN A 85 -8.90 0.24 -8.96
CA GLN A 85 -10.28 0.40 -8.52
C GLN A 85 -11.17 0.72 -9.72
N ASP A 86 -12.45 0.39 -9.63
CA ASP A 86 -13.46 0.85 -10.58
C ASP A 86 -13.64 2.38 -10.42
N PRO A 87 -13.27 3.20 -11.42
CA PRO A 87 -13.32 4.65 -11.31
C PRO A 87 -14.74 5.21 -11.16
N ALA A 88 -15.78 4.43 -11.52
CA ALA A 88 -17.17 4.82 -11.30
C ALA A 88 -17.57 4.71 -9.82
N LYS A 89 -16.89 3.85 -9.04
CA LYS A 89 -17.10 3.68 -7.59
C LYS A 89 -16.10 4.47 -6.76
N ALA A 90 -14.86 4.58 -7.25
CA ALA A 90 -13.76 5.24 -6.58
C ALA A 90 -13.15 6.30 -7.52
N ASN A 91 -13.63 7.55 -7.41
CA ASN A 91 -13.15 8.63 -8.26
C ASN A 91 -11.61 8.77 -8.16
N PRO A 92 -10.87 8.67 -9.28
CA PRO A 92 -9.41 8.64 -9.23
C PRO A 92 -8.76 9.87 -8.59
N PHE A 93 -9.33 11.06 -8.78
CA PHE A 93 -8.77 12.30 -8.24
C PHE A 93 -8.94 12.37 -6.71
N GLU A 94 -10.12 12.03 -6.22
CA GLU A 94 -10.38 12.01 -4.77
C GLU A 94 -9.54 10.95 -4.07
N TYR A 95 -9.41 9.76 -4.65
CA TYR A 95 -8.57 8.70 -4.10
C TYR A 95 -7.07 9.02 -4.18
N ALA A 96 -6.62 9.69 -5.23
CA ALA A 96 -5.24 10.19 -5.31
C ALA A 96 -4.93 11.16 -4.16
N LYS A 97 -5.86 12.07 -3.82
CA LYS A 97 -5.70 12.98 -2.67
C LYS A 97 -5.65 12.22 -1.35
N ILE A 98 -6.54 11.25 -1.13
CA ILE A 98 -6.57 10.45 0.10
C ILE A 98 -5.22 9.74 0.30
N GLY A 99 -4.78 9.00 -0.72
CA GLY A 99 -3.52 8.27 -0.69
C GLY A 99 -2.32 9.20 -0.47
N TYR A 100 -2.24 10.29 -1.22
CA TYR A 100 -1.17 11.27 -1.09
C TYR A 100 -1.13 11.92 0.30
N ASN A 101 -2.28 12.35 0.83
CA ASN A 101 -2.35 13.03 2.12
C ASN A 101 -1.92 12.09 3.26
N TYR A 102 -2.45 10.86 3.27
CA TYR A 102 -2.07 9.86 4.27
C TYR A 102 -0.58 9.51 4.19
N LEU A 103 -0.10 9.16 2.99
CA LEU A 103 1.26 8.68 2.80
C LEU A 103 2.29 9.79 3.08
N SER A 104 2.05 11.00 2.56
CA SER A 104 2.95 12.15 2.79
C SER A 104 3.03 12.51 4.27
N LYS A 105 1.90 12.56 4.97
CA LYS A 105 1.87 12.81 6.42
C LYS A 105 2.65 11.74 7.16
N THR A 106 2.35 10.47 6.90
CA THR A 106 2.94 9.34 7.62
C THR A 106 4.43 9.20 7.35
N ALA A 107 4.88 9.45 6.12
CA ALA A 107 6.30 9.46 5.76
C ALA A 107 7.06 10.57 6.49
N LYS A 108 6.51 11.79 6.56
CA LYS A 108 7.10 12.89 7.35
C LYS A 108 7.17 12.56 8.84
N GLU A 109 6.11 11.97 9.41
CA GLU A 109 6.12 11.48 10.80
C GLU A 109 7.19 10.40 11.06
N CYS A 110 7.59 9.65 10.03
CA CYS A 110 8.65 8.66 10.09
C CYS A 110 10.04 9.21 9.75
N GLY A 111 10.19 10.53 9.55
CA GLY A 111 11.49 11.18 9.30
C GLY A 111 11.95 11.16 7.84
N PHE A 112 11.05 10.95 6.88
CA PHE A 112 11.36 11.18 5.47
C PHE A 112 11.26 12.66 5.10
N GLU A 113 12.20 13.11 4.29
CA GLU A 113 12.05 14.31 3.49
C GLU A 113 11.38 13.94 2.16
N ILE A 114 10.40 14.73 1.72
CA ILE A 114 9.68 14.48 0.47
C ILE A 114 10.09 15.56 -0.52
N ILE A 115 10.61 15.13 -1.67
CA ILE A 115 10.95 15.97 -2.81
C ILE A 115 9.84 15.79 -3.84
N ILE A 116 9.23 16.89 -4.30
CA ILE A 116 8.12 16.92 -5.27
C ILE A 116 8.58 17.68 -6.50
#